data_AF-A0A0S3KAM3-F1
#
_entry.id   AF-A0A0S3KAM3-F1
#
_cell.length_a   1.000
_cell.length_b   1.000
_cell.length_c   1.000
_cell.angle_alpha   90.00
_cell.angle_beta   90.00
_cell.angle_gamma   90.00
#
_symmetry.space_group_name_H-M   'P 1'
#
loop_
_entity.id
_entity.type
_entity.pdbx_description
1 polymer ?
#
loop_
_entity_poly.entity_id
_entity_poly.type
_entity_poly.pdbx_seq_one_letter_code
_entity_poly.pdbx_strand_id
1 'polypeptide(L)'
;MDHFYYILKDSGNTILRNKGAAFFKSIFSFLYFFVLTLLLHAWITSAHLKKIEEQNRLKEIDSLDAFTQSNASQNLVTLLESLTNALLIFSIGLLLFGIFYLFIYFQRAIILDKKELILKKMLGSSALQVTSELFIEPLLLIIPSSLLGLTTAECLYTLFFKLSDSWFIDILFHPSYFVLLVDFPLIGCFSLLLIGQFFYFKQKITNL
;
A
#
# COMPACT_ATOMS: atom_id res chain seq x y z
N MET A 1 -21.85 -19.60 41.36
CA MET A 1 -22.01 -18.57 40.31
C MET A 1 -20.68 -17.98 39.85
N ASP A 2 -19.65 -17.96 40.69
CA ASP A 2 -18.35 -17.33 40.38
C ASP A 2 -17.56 -18.01 39.25
N HIS A 3 -17.73 -19.32 39.08
CA HIS A 3 -17.02 -20.06 38.03
C HIS A 3 -17.51 -19.72 36.61
N PHE A 4 -18.82 -19.45 36.44
CA PHE A 4 -19.40 -19.02 35.16
C PHE A 4 -19.01 -17.58 34.83
N TYR A 5 -18.92 -16.71 35.84
CA TYR A 5 -18.48 -15.33 35.67
C TYR A 5 -16.99 -15.26 35.25
N TYR A 6 -16.14 -16.09 35.83
CA TYR A 6 -14.73 -16.21 35.41
C TYR A 6 -14.59 -16.71 33.97
N ILE A 7 -15.35 -17.75 33.58
CA ILE A 7 -15.34 -18.28 32.20
C ILE A 7 -15.83 -17.22 31.19
N LEU A 8 -16.86 -16.45 31.54
CA LEU A 8 -17.38 -15.35 30.71
C LEU A 8 -16.40 -14.18 30.60
N LYS A 9 -15.73 -13.83 31.70
CA LYS A 9 -14.74 -12.75 31.74
C LYS A 9 -13.46 -13.11 30.96
N ASP A 10 -12.97 -14.34 31.11
CA ASP A 10 -11.82 -14.82 30.33
C ASP A 10 -12.17 -15.00 28.86
N SER A 11 -13.34 -15.56 28.52
CA SER A 11 -13.79 -15.65 27.13
C SER A 11 -13.98 -14.26 26.52
N GLY A 12 -14.57 -13.32 27.25
CA GLY A 12 -14.73 -11.93 26.84
C GLY A 12 -13.40 -11.23 26.57
N ASN A 13 -12.42 -11.38 27.48
CA ASN A 13 -11.08 -10.83 27.31
C ASN A 13 -10.33 -11.46 26.13
N THR A 14 -10.47 -12.77 25.92
CA THR A 14 -9.81 -13.47 24.81
C THR A 14 -10.42 -13.05 23.47
N ILE A 15 -11.75 -12.89 23.42
CA ILE A 15 -12.48 -12.38 22.25
C ILE A 15 -12.09 -10.92 21.96
N LEU A 16 -12.06 -10.04 22.97
CA LEU A 16 -11.65 -8.64 22.82
C LEU A 16 -10.20 -8.51 22.33
N ARG A 17 -9.29 -9.35 22.85
CA ARG A 17 -7.88 -9.34 22.47
C ARG A 17 -7.67 -9.80 21.02
N ASN A 18 -8.32 -10.89 20.62
CA ASN A 18 -8.17 -11.44 19.26
C ASN A 18 -8.93 -10.60 18.21
N LYS A 19 -10.16 -10.17 18.50
CA LYS A 19 -10.93 -9.29 17.59
C LYS A 19 -10.33 -7.89 17.50
N GLY A 20 -9.83 -7.34 18.62
CA GLY A 20 -9.13 -6.07 18.65
C GLY A 20 -7.87 -6.10 17.79
N ALA A 21 -7.03 -7.12 17.94
CA ALA A 21 -5.82 -7.27 17.11
C ALA A 21 -6.15 -7.40 15.61
N ALA A 22 -7.21 -8.15 15.26
CA ALA A 22 -7.69 -8.26 13.88
C ALA A 22 -8.16 -6.90 13.33
N PHE A 23 -8.93 -6.14 14.12
CA PHE A 23 -9.40 -4.81 13.74
C PHE A 23 -8.25 -3.83 13.52
N PHE A 24 -7.25 -3.80 14.42
CA PHE A 24 -6.07 -2.95 14.25
C PHE A 24 -5.26 -3.32 13.00
N LYS A 25 -5.09 -4.61 12.71
CA LYS A 25 -4.45 -5.07 11.46
C LYS A 25 -5.23 -4.59 10.23
N SER A 26 -6.56 -4.63 10.28
CA SER A 26 -7.43 -4.15 9.20
C SER A 26 -7.22 -2.66 8.94
N ILE A 27 -7.32 -1.84 10.00
CA ILE A 27 -7.10 -0.40 9.91
C ILE A 27 -5.70 -0.08 9.40
N PHE A 28 -4.69 -0.77 9.93
CA PHE A 28 -3.32 -0.54 9.52
C PHE A 28 -3.12 -0.84 8.03
N SER A 29 -3.61 -1.99 7.54
CA SER A 29 -3.55 -2.33 6.12
C SER A 29 -4.30 -1.31 5.25
N PHE A 30 -5.49 -0.89 5.68
CA PHE A 30 -6.26 0.15 5.01
C PHE A 30 -5.47 1.46 4.90
N LEU A 31 -4.98 1.99 6.03
CA LEU A 31 -4.24 3.24 6.08
C LEU A 31 -2.93 3.16 5.29
N TYR A 32 -2.25 2.03 5.35
CA TYR A 32 -1.01 1.82 4.61
C TYR A 32 -1.23 1.96 3.09
N PHE A 33 -2.19 1.22 2.53
CA PHE A 33 -2.48 1.29 1.09
C PHE A 33 -3.07 2.64 0.70
N PHE A 34 -3.89 3.24 1.56
CA PHE A 34 -4.41 4.59 1.36
C PHE A 34 -3.30 5.63 1.23
N VAL A 35 -2.36 5.69 2.20
CA VAL A 35 -1.26 6.66 2.20
C VAL A 35 -0.29 6.40 1.05
N LEU A 36 0.04 5.14 0.77
CA LEU A 36 0.93 4.78 -0.34
C LEU A 36 0.38 5.28 -1.68
N THR A 37 -0.91 5.05 -1.91
CA THR A 37 -1.59 5.42 -3.15
C THR A 37 -1.64 6.94 -3.31
N LEU A 38 -1.99 7.67 -2.25
CA LEU A 38 -1.96 9.14 -2.27
C LEU A 38 -0.57 9.71 -2.57
N LEU A 39 0.49 9.15 -1.98
CA LEU A 39 1.86 9.60 -2.25
C LEU A 39 2.27 9.36 -3.71
N LEU A 40 1.90 8.21 -4.28
CA LEU A 40 2.15 7.89 -5.68
C LEU A 40 1.35 8.79 -6.63
N HIS A 41 0.09 9.10 -6.30
CA HIS A 41 -0.71 10.04 -7.07
C HIS A 41 -0.09 11.43 -7.06
N ALA A 42 0.26 11.92 -5.86
CA ALA A 42 0.93 13.21 -5.70
C ALA A 42 2.28 13.25 -6.45
N TRP A 43 3.05 12.17 -6.41
CA TRP A 43 4.32 12.07 -7.13
C TRP A 43 4.13 12.20 -8.65
N ILE A 44 3.20 11.43 -9.24
CA ILE A 44 2.93 11.46 -10.68
C ILE A 44 2.42 12.84 -11.10
N THR A 45 1.48 13.41 -10.35
CA THR A 45 0.95 14.75 -10.62
C THR A 45 2.02 15.82 -10.53
N SER A 46 2.86 15.78 -9.48
CA SER A 46 4.00 16.70 -9.31
C SER A 46 5.01 16.58 -10.45
N ALA A 47 5.32 15.35 -10.88
CA ALA A 47 6.23 15.09 -11.99
C ALA A 47 5.66 15.62 -13.33
N HIS A 48 4.35 15.53 -13.53
CA HIS A 48 3.70 16.06 -14.72
C HIS A 48 3.67 17.60 -14.73
N LEU A 49 3.32 18.20 -13.59
CA LEU A 49 3.32 19.65 -13.42
C LEU A 49 4.73 20.23 -13.66
N LYS A 50 5.78 19.57 -13.15
CA LYS A 50 7.18 19.95 -13.41
C LYS A 50 7.47 19.99 -14.92
N LYS A 51 7.06 18.96 -15.67
CA LYS A 51 7.30 18.88 -17.12
C LYS A 51 6.57 19.98 -17.89
N ILE A 52 5.32 20.30 -17.50
CA ILE A 52 4.55 21.38 -18.12
C ILE A 52 5.25 22.73 -17.87
N GLU A 53 5.67 22.98 -16.63
CA GLU A 53 6.33 24.23 -16.26
C GLU A 53 7.69 24.41 -16.95
N GLU A 54 8.47 23.33 -17.07
CA GLU A 54 9.71 23.35 -17.86
C GLU A 54 9.45 23.69 -19.33
N GLN A 55 8.39 23.15 -19.93
CA GLN A 55 8.01 23.45 -21.31
C GLN A 55 7.53 24.88 -21.50
N ASN A 56 6.76 25.41 -20.55
CA ASN A 56 6.28 26.80 -20.58
C ASN A 56 7.46 27.77 -20.47
N ARG A 57 8.39 27.51 -19.55
CA ARG A 57 9.63 28.29 -19.41
C ARG A 57 10.45 28.31 -20.70
N LEU A 58 10.61 27.16 -21.38
CA LEU A 58 11.35 27.11 -22.65
C LEU A 58 10.68 27.96 -23.73
N LYS A 59 9.34 27.99 -23.79
CA LYS A 59 8.59 28.84 -24.72
C LYS A 59 8.66 30.34 -24.39
N GLU A 60 8.75 30.69 -23.10
CA GLU A 60 8.91 32.08 -22.63
C GLU A 60 10.32 32.63 -22.84
N ILE A 61 11.35 31.77 -22.83
CA ILE A 61 12.73 32.18 -23.17
C ILE A 61 12.84 32.58 -24.65
N ASP A 62 12.02 31.97 -25.52
CA ASP A 62 11.94 32.32 -26.94
C ASP A 62 11.13 33.62 -27.21
N SER A 63 10.45 34.19 -26.20
CA SER A 63 9.71 35.44 -26.30
C SER A 63 10.41 36.58 -25.54
N LEU A 64 10.23 37.83 -26.01
CA LEU A 64 10.93 39.03 -25.50
C LEU A 64 10.62 39.42 -24.03
N ASP A 65 9.73 38.70 -23.34
CA ASP A 65 9.35 38.90 -21.92
C ASP A 65 10.30 38.20 -20.91
N ALA A 66 11.36 37.55 -21.38
CA ALA A 66 12.30 36.76 -20.58
C ALA A 66 12.99 37.51 -19.41
N PHE A 67 12.99 38.84 -19.40
CA PHE A 67 13.78 39.65 -18.44
C PHE A 67 13.12 39.86 -17.07
N THR A 68 11.81 39.66 -16.92
CA THR A 68 11.09 39.95 -15.67
C THR A 68 10.52 38.73 -14.92
N GLN A 69 10.38 37.57 -15.58
CA GLN A 69 9.74 36.37 -14.98
C GLN A 69 10.69 35.18 -14.72
N SER A 70 11.95 35.24 -15.18
CA SER A 70 12.88 34.08 -15.17
C SER A 70 13.22 33.53 -13.78
N ASN A 71 13.26 34.38 -12.75
CA ASN A 71 13.60 33.95 -11.38
C ASN A 71 12.44 33.23 -10.67
N ALA A 72 11.20 33.64 -10.93
CA ALA A 72 10.02 33.05 -10.29
C ALA A 72 9.70 31.66 -10.87
N SER A 73 9.74 31.51 -12.19
CA SER A 73 9.52 30.23 -12.87
C SER A 73 10.66 29.24 -12.57
N GLN A 74 11.91 29.70 -12.48
CA GLN A 74 13.03 28.85 -12.08
C GLN A 74 12.89 28.35 -10.63
N ASN A 75 12.51 29.21 -9.70
CA ASN A 75 12.27 28.80 -8.30
C ASN A 75 11.11 27.80 -8.20
N LEU A 76 10.05 27.97 -8.99
CA LEU A 76 8.91 27.03 -9.03
C LEU A 76 9.33 25.65 -9.55
N VAL A 77 10.10 25.59 -10.63
CA VAL A 77 10.63 24.33 -11.18
C VAL A 77 11.53 23.62 -10.15
N THR A 78 12.42 24.35 -9.47
CA THR A 78 13.27 23.78 -8.42
C THR A 78 12.45 23.26 -7.22
N LEU A 79 11.38 23.97 -6.83
CA LEU A 79 10.48 23.51 -5.76
C LEU A 79 9.73 22.24 -6.18
N LEU A 80 9.20 22.20 -7.40
CA LEU A 80 8.53 21.01 -7.96
C LEU A 80 9.49 19.83 -8.08
N GLU A 81 10.74 20.07 -8.44
CA GLU A 81 11.78 19.05 -8.46
C GLU A 81 12.05 18.48 -7.06
N SER A 82 12.27 19.35 -6.08
CA SER A 82 12.48 18.93 -4.69
C SER A 82 11.27 18.16 -4.14
N LEU A 83 10.05 18.64 -4.42
CA LEU A 83 8.82 17.98 -3.99
C LEU A 83 8.66 16.61 -4.67
N THR A 84 8.88 16.52 -5.98
CA THR A 84 8.81 15.26 -6.74
C THR A 84 9.81 14.24 -6.19
N ASN A 85 11.04 14.67 -5.92
CA ASN A 85 12.07 13.79 -5.35
C ASN A 85 11.72 13.33 -3.94
N ALA A 86 11.22 14.22 -3.08
CA ALA A 86 10.78 13.87 -1.73
C ALA A 86 9.63 12.85 -1.77
N LEU A 87 8.58 13.10 -2.56
CA LEU A 87 7.45 12.19 -2.72
C LEU A 87 7.88 10.82 -3.25
N LEU A 88 8.82 10.78 -4.20
CA LEU A 88 9.39 9.53 -4.70
C LEU A 88 10.11 8.74 -3.60
N ILE A 89 10.99 9.40 -2.83
CA ILE A 89 11.74 8.77 -1.75
C ILE A 89 10.79 8.22 -0.69
N PHE A 90 9.78 8.99 -0.27
CA PHE A 90 8.78 8.52 0.68
C PHE A 90 7.95 7.36 0.12
N SER A 91 7.54 7.41 -1.14
CA SER A 91 6.80 6.32 -1.79
C SER A 91 7.62 5.03 -1.85
N ILE A 92 8.89 5.11 -2.24
CA ILE A 92 9.81 3.96 -2.26
C ILE A 92 10.04 3.43 -0.84
N GLY A 93 10.29 4.31 0.13
CA GLY A 93 10.48 3.92 1.52
C GLY A 93 9.28 3.20 2.10
N LEU A 94 8.07 3.70 1.83
CA LEU A 94 6.83 3.09 2.28
C LEU A 94 6.58 1.75 1.57
N LEU A 95 6.83 1.67 0.26
CA LEU A 95 6.74 0.42 -0.51
C LEU A 95 7.68 -0.64 0.06
N LEU A 96 8.96 -0.31 0.25
CA LEU A 96 9.94 -1.21 0.84
C LEU A 96 9.53 -1.64 2.25
N PHE A 97 9.04 -0.71 3.07
CA PHE A 97 8.52 -1.02 4.40
C PHE A 97 7.39 -2.06 4.35
N GLY A 98 6.43 -1.93 3.42
CA GLY A 98 5.38 -2.92 3.24
C GLY A 98 5.91 -4.30 2.83
N ILE A 99 6.88 -4.35 1.92
CA ILE A 99 7.53 -5.60 1.48
C ILE A 99 8.22 -6.29 2.67
N PHE A 100 9.03 -5.54 3.42
CA PHE A 100 9.74 -6.07 4.60
C PHE A 100 8.77 -6.52 5.69
N TYR A 101 7.75 -5.71 5.98
CA TYR A 101 6.72 -6.05 6.96
C TYR A 101 6.03 -7.37 6.61
N LEU A 102 5.64 -7.55 5.35
CA LEU A 102 4.97 -8.75 4.86
C LEU A 102 5.90 -9.98 4.99
N PHE A 103 7.18 -9.84 4.63
CA PHE A 103 8.16 -10.92 4.79
C PHE A 103 8.36 -11.31 6.26
N ILE A 104 8.55 -10.34 7.15
CA ILE A 104 8.71 -10.57 8.59
C ILE A 104 7.44 -11.22 9.17
N TYR A 105 6.26 -10.77 8.75
CA TYR A 105 4.97 -11.28 9.21
C TYR A 105 4.85 -12.79 8.99
N PHE A 106 5.05 -13.26 7.76
CA PHE A 106 4.91 -14.68 7.45
C PHE A 106 6.08 -15.52 7.97
N GLN A 107 7.30 -14.98 8.00
CA GLN A 107 8.41 -15.69 8.65
C GLN A 107 8.16 -15.93 10.14
N ARG A 108 7.60 -14.93 10.84
CA ARG A 108 7.26 -15.05 12.26
C ARG A 108 6.18 -16.08 12.50
N ALA A 109 5.13 -16.13 11.66
CA ALA A 109 4.07 -17.12 11.77
C ALA A 109 4.64 -18.55 11.78
N ILE A 110 5.56 -18.85 10.87
CA ILE A 110 6.18 -20.20 10.81
C ILE A 110 7.02 -20.53 12.04
N ILE A 111 7.73 -19.54 12.60
CA ILE A 111 8.56 -19.78 13.79
C ILE A 111 7.68 -20.09 15.00
N LEU A 112 6.58 -19.34 15.17
CA LEU A 112 5.65 -19.51 16.28
C LEU A 112 4.86 -20.81 16.17
N ASP A 113 4.38 -21.14 14.98
CA ASP A 113 3.47 -22.26 14.76
C ASP A 113 4.21 -23.57 14.40
N LYS A 114 5.55 -23.57 14.44
CA LYS A 114 6.38 -24.71 14.01
C LYS A 114 5.94 -26.05 14.62
N LYS A 115 5.58 -26.07 15.91
CA LYS A 115 5.12 -27.30 16.59
C LYS A 115 3.79 -27.79 16.02
N GLU A 116 2.84 -26.87 15.78
CA GLU A 116 1.56 -27.19 15.17
C GLU A 116 1.74 -27.69 13.73
N LEU A 117 2.64 -27.07 12.96
CA LEU A 117 2.95 -27.47 11.59
C LEU A 117 3.52 -28.91 11.52
N ILE A 118 4.44 -29.25 12.43
CA ILE A 118 4.99 -30.61 12.54
C ILE A 118 3.89 -31.61 12.89
N LEU A 119 3.01 -31.25 13.84
CA LEU A 119 1.92 -32.12 14.29
C LEU A 119 0.90 -32.37 13.17
N LYS A 120 0.50 -31.32 12.43
CA LYS A 120 -0.36 -31.46 11.23
C LYS A 120 0.28 -32.35 10.17
N LYS A 121 1.59 -32.23 9.96
CA LYS A 121 2.32 -33.10 9.03
C LYS A 121 2.36 -34.56 9.50
N MET A 122 2.57 -34.81 10.79
CA MET A 122 2.52 -36.16 11.38
C MET A 122 1.13 -36.79 11.26
N LEU A 123 0.07 -35.98 11.30
CA LEU A 123 -1.32 -36.42 11.07
C LEU A 123 -1.65 -36.64 9.58
N GLY A 124 -0.68 -36.49 8.68
CA GLY A 124 -0.85 -36.76 7.25
C GLY A 124 -1.33 -35.57 6.41
N SER A 125 -1.41 -34.36 6.97
CA SER A 125 -1.77 -33.17 6.18
C SER A 125 -0.71 -32.86 5.13
N SER A 126 -1.16 -32.53 3.92
CA SER A 126 -0.26 -32.12 2.84
C SER A 126 0.39 -30.76 3.12
N ALA A 127 1.63 -30.56 2.69
CA ALA A 127 2.31 -29.26 2.83
C ALA A 127 1.53 -28.11 2.17
N LEU A 128 0.79 -28.40 1.09
CA LEU A 128 -0.06 -27.42 0.42
C LEU A 128 -1.24 -26.99 1.30
N GLN A 129 -1.93 -27.93 1.93
CA GLN A 129 -3.03 -27.63 2.85
C GLN A 129 -2.56 -26.79 4.04
N VAL A 130 -1.46 -27.20 4.66
CA VAL A 130 -0.88 -26.49 5.82
C VAL A 130 -0.45 -25.07 5.46
N THR A 131 0.19 -24.88 4.30
CA THR A 131 0.58 -23.53 3.83
C THR A 131 -0.64 -22.69 3.50
N SER A 132 -1.70 -23.30 2.92
CA SER A 132 -2.95 -22.62 2.61
C SER A 132 -3.64 -22.09 3.85
N GLU A 133 -3.73 -22.89 4.92
CA GLU A 133 -4.32 -22.45 6.20
C GLU A 133 -3.58 -21.24 6.79
N LEU A 134 -2.24 -21.26 6.78
CA LEU A 134 -1.41 -20.13 7.25
C LEU A 134 -1.64 -18.83 6.46
N PHE A 135 -1.98 -18.93 5.16
CA PHE A 135 -2.17 -17.78 4.29
C PHE A 135 -3.61 -17.28 4.29
N ILE A 136 -4.60 -18.18 4.28
CA ILE A 136 -6.02 -17.82 4.14
C ILE A 136 -6.47 -16.93 5.29
N GLU A 137 -6.16 -17.31 6.53
CA GLU A 137 -6.64 -16.60 7.72
C GLU A 137 -6.22 -15.11 7.75
N PRO A 138 -4.94 -14.74 7.57
CA PRO A 138 -4.55 -13.33 7.52
C PRO A 138 -5.00 -12.62 6.23
N LEU A 139 -5.01 -13.32 5.09
CA LEU A 139 -5.36 -12.70 3.81
C LEU A 139 -6.83 -12.32 3.71
N LEU A 140 -7.72 -13.08 4.37
CA LEU A 140 -9.16 -12.82 4.39
C LEU A 140 -9.48 -11.42 4.93
N LEU A 141 -8.63 -10.88 5.80
CA LEU A 141 -8.78 -9.55 6.38
C LEU A 141 -7.87 -8.51 5.69
N ILE A 142 -6.64 -8.87 5.31
CA ILE A 142 -5.72 -7.93 4.66
C ILE A 142 -6.23 -7.52 3.27
N ILE A 143 -6.67 -8.47 2.43
CA ILE A 143 -7.03 -8.18 1.03
C ILE A 143 -8.20 -7.18 0.95
N PRO A 144 -9.34 -7.37 1.64
CA PRO A 144 -10.44 -6.41 1.58
C PRO A 144 -10.03 -5.03 2.10
N SER A 145 -9.24 -4.95 3.17
CA SER A 145 -8.79 -3.68 3.74
C SER A 145 -7.84 -2.94 2.79
N SER A 146 -6.94 -3.65 2.11
CA SER A 146 -6.07 -3.07 1.09
C SER A 146 -6.87 -2.53 -0.10
N LEU A 147 -7.86 -3.29 -0.58
CA LEU A 147 -8.75 -2.86 -1.66
C LEU A 147 -9.59 -1.63 -1.26
N LEU A 148 -10.08 -1.60 -0.02
CA LEU A 148 -10.76 -0.42 0.52
C LEU A 148 -9.83 0.79 0.57
N GLY A 149 -8.56 0.61 0.97
CA GLY A 149 -7.57 1.70 0.99
C GLY A 149 -7.31 2.29 -0.39
N LEU A 150 -7.08 1.43 -1.39
CA LEU A 150 -6.89 1.80 -2.79
C LEU A 150 -8.11 2.54 -3.35
N THR A 151 -9.29 1.92 -3.25
CA THR A 151 -10.54 2.50 -3.78
C THR A 151 -10.93 3.82 -3.10
N THR A 152 -10.63 3.97 -1.81
CA THR A 152 -10.88 5.23 -1.09
C THR A 152 -9.97 6.35 -1.57
N ALA A 153 -8.68 6.06 -1.81
CA ALA A 153 -7.75 7.04 -2.38
C ALA A 153 -8.19 7.47 -3.79
N GLU A 154 -8.60 6.53 -4.63
CA GLU A 154 -9.08 6.80 -5.98
C GLU A 154 -10.40 7.60 -5.98
N CYS A 155 -11.32 7.28 -5.07
CA CYS A 155 -12.56 8.03 -4.89
C CYS A 155 -12.29 9.49 -4.48
N LEU A 156 -11.36 9.69 -3.53
CA LEU A 156 -10.96 11.03 -3.11
C LEU A 156 -10.29 11.82 -4.24
N TYR A 157 -9.42 11.18 -5.02
CA TYR A 157 -8.83 11.80 -6.20
C TYR A 157 -9.88 12.18 -7.24
N THR A 158 -10.83 11.28 -7.51
CA THR A 158 -11.93 11.54 -8.46
C THR A 158 -12.81 12.70 -8.00
N LEU A 159 -13.12 12.77 -6.70
CA LEU A 159 -13.87 13.90 -6.12
C LEU A 159 -13.09 15.20 -6.25
N PHE A 160 -11.79 15.18 -5.95
CA PHE A 160 -10.91 16.33 -6.12
C PHE A 160 -10.85 16.80 -7.58
N PHE A 161 -10.70 15.88 -8.54
CA PHE A 161 -10.71 16.18 -9.97
C PHE A 161 -12.01 16.85 -10.42
N LYS A 162 -13.17 16.36 -9.95
CA LYS A 162 -14.49 16.93 -10.29
C LYS A 162 -14.74 18.32 -9.69
N LEU A 163 -14.16 18.60 -8.52
CA LEU A 163 -14.34 19.85 -7.78
C LEU A 163 -13.28 20.90 -8.11
N SER A 164 -12.25 20.54 -8.88
CA SER A 164 -11.16 21.44 -9.25
C SER A 164 -11.63 22.46 -10.30
N ASP A 165 -11.04 23.65 -10.28
CA ASP A 165 -11.29 24.68 -11.29
C ASP A 165 -10.80 24.23 -12.68
N SER A 166 -11.41 24.77 -13.74
CA SER A 166 -11.16 24.34 -15.13
C SER A 166 -9.67 24.37 -15.53
N TRP A 167 -8.93 25.39 -15.11
CA TRP A 167 -7.49 25.50 -15.40
C TRP A 167 -6.65 24.40 -14.71
N PHE A 168 -7.06 23.96 -13.51
CA PHE A 168 -6.36 22.91 -12.78
C PHE A 168 -6.69 21.53 -13.32
N ILE A 169 -7.94 21.32 -13.78
CA ILE A 169 -8.37 20.08 -14.46
C ILE A 169 -7.55 19.82 -15.73
N ASP A 170 -7.25 20.85 -16.51
CA ASP A 170 -6.48 20.72 -17.76
C ASP A 170 -5.04 20.23 -17.54
N ILE A 171 -4.55 20.32 -16.29
CA ILE A 171 -3.20 19.92 -15.88
C ILE A 171 -3.21 18.57 -15.12
N LEU A 172 -4.35 18.16 -14.58
CA LEU A 172 -4.48 16.91 -13.83
C LEU A 172 -4.66 15.70 -14.77
N PHE A 173 -4.07 14.57 -14.39
CA PHE A 173 -4.39 13.32 -15.08
C PHE A 173 -5.83 12.89 -14.79
N HIS A 174 -6.51 12.40 -15.81
CA HIS A 174 -7.82 11.78 -15.65
C HIS A 174 -7.71 10.58 -14.66
N PRO A 175 -8.66 10.39 -13.73
CA PRO A 175 -8.59 9.34 -12.70
C PRO A 175 -8.26 7.93 -13.24
N SER A 176 -8.80 7.59 -14.42
CA SER A 176 -8.52 6.29 -15.07
C SER A 176 -7.04 5.99 -15.33
N TYR A 177 -6.18 7.00 -15.45
CA TYR A 177 -4.73 6.79 -15.60
C TYR A 177 -4.09 6.28 -14.31
N PHE A 178 -4.59 6.67 -13.13
CA PHE A 178 -4.05 6.21 -11.86
C PHE A 178 -4.36 4.74 -11.61
N VAL A 179 -5.54 4.28 -12.01
CA VAL A 179 -5.87 2.85 -11.96
C VAL A 179 -4.85 2.02 -12.76
N LEU A 180 -4.46 2.50 -13.94
CA LEU A 180 -3.50 1.80 -14.81
C LEU A 180 -2.04 1.94 -14.34
N LEU A 181 -1.64 3.12 -13.86
CA LEU A 181 -0.24 3.45 -13.57
C LEU A 181 0.16 3.21 -12.10
N VAL A 182 -0.82 3.12 -11.19
CA VAL A 182 -0.60 2.99 -9.74
C VAL A 182 -1.27 1.73 -9.21
N ASP A 183 -2.58 1.62 -9.31
CA ASP A 183 -3.32 0.53 -8.64
C ASP A 183 -2.95 -0.85 -9.18
N PHE A 184 -3.01 -1.06 -10.50
CA PHE A 184 -2.65 -2.36 -11.08
C PHE A 184 -1.18 -2.74 -10.84
N PRO A 185 -0.19 -1.84 -11.01
CA PRO A 185 1.19 -2.14 -10.64
C PRO A 185 1.37 -2.49 -9.16
N LEU A 186 0.71 -1.78 -8.23
CA LEU A 186 0.75 -2.09 -6.81
C LEU A 186 0.16 -3.47 -6.50
N ILE A 187 -1.05 -3.74 -7.02
CA ILE A 187 -1.72 -5.03 -6.85
C ILE A 187 -0.84 -6.15 -7.42
N GLY A 188 -0.28 -5.96 -8.62
CA GLY A 188 0.61 -6.92 -9.27
C GLY A 188 1.87 -7.20 -8.44
N CYS A 189 2.53 -6.15 -7.94
CA CYS A 189 3.73 -6.27 -7.12
C CYS A 189 3.47 -7.07 -5.83
N PHE A 190 2.44 -6.69 -5.06
CA PHE A 190 2.11 -7.38 -3.80
C PHE A 190 1.59 -8.80 -4.04
N SER A 191 0.85 -9.04 -5.12
CA SER A 191 0.38 -10.38 -5.48
C SER A 191 1.54 -11.31 -5.83
N LEU A 192 2.50 -10.85 -6.63
CA LEU A 192 3.69 -11.63 -6.97
C LEU A 192 4.53 -11.95 -5.72
N LEU A 193 4.67 -10.99 -4.80
CA LEU A 193 5.36 -11.21 -3.53
C LEU A 193 4.65 -12.26 -2.67
N LEU A 194 3.32 -12.20 -2.56
CA LEU A 194 2.53 -13.18 -1.82
C LEU A 194 2.65 -14.58 -2.43
N ILE A 195 2.56 -14.69 -3.76
CA ILE A 195 2.73 -15.96 -4.48
C ILE A 195 4.14 -16.51 -4.26
N GLY A 196 5.18 -15.68 -4.39
CA GLY A 196 6.56 -16.08 -4.16
C GLY A 196 6.80 -16.58 -2.73
N GLN A 197 6.25 -15.87 -1.74
CA GLN A 197 6.31 -16.29 -0.34
C GLN A 197 5.55 -17.59 -0.11
N PHE A 198 4.36 -17.76 -0.70
CA PHE A 198 3.60 -19.00 -0.60
C PHE A 198 4.42 -20.20 -1.10
N PHE A 199 5.05 -20.09 -2.27
CA PHE A 199 5.89 -21.16 -2.79
C PHE A 199 7.12 -21.44 -1.92
N TYR A 200 7.79 -20.37 -1.45
CA TYR A 200 8.92 -20.49 -0.54
C TYR A 200 8.56 -21.26 0.74
N PHE A 201 7.42 -20.92 1.35
CA PHE A 201 6.97 -21.58 2.58
C PHE A 201 6.47 -23.00 2.35
N LYS A 202 5.76 -23.24 1.25
CA LYS A 202 5.37 -24.60 0.84
C LYS A 202 6.60 -25.51 0.72
N GLN A 203 7.68 -25.03 0.10
CA GLN A 203 8.91 -25.81 -0.02
C GLN A 203 9.54 -26.08 1.35
N LYS A 204 9.59 -25.08 2.22
CA LYS A 204 10.12 -25.22 3.59
C LYS A 204 9.34 -26.23 4.43
N ILE A 205 8.00 -26.25 4.32
CA ILE A 205 7.12 -27.21 5.01
C ILE A 205 7.22 -28.62 4.42
N THR A 206 7.41 -28.72 3.10
CA THR A 206 7.65 -30.03 2.45
C THR A 206 8.91 -30.70 2.99
N ASN A 207 9.96 -29.93 3.29
CA ASN A 207 11.25 -30.42 3.78
C ASN A 207 11.32 -30.66 5.31
N LEU A 208 10.28 -30.29 6.07
CA LEU A 208 10.21 -30.45 7.53
C LEU A 208 9.95 -31.89 8.00
#